data_AF-A0AAW2C3Y7-F1
#
_entry.id   AF-A0AAW2C3Y7-F1
#
_cell.length_a   1.000
_cell.length_b   1.000
_cell.length_c   1.000
_cell.angle_alpha   90.00
_cell.angle_beta   90.00
_cell.angle_gamma   90.00
#
_symmetry.space_group_name_H-M   'P 1'
#
loop_
_entity.id
_entity.type
_entity.pdbx_description
1 polymer ?
#
loop_
_entity_poly.entity_id
_entity_poly.type
_entity_poly.pdbx_seq_one_letter_code
_entity_poly.pdbx_strand_id
1 'polypeptide(L)'
;MGRKRSSPMNVLSEWVKKQSMRMKICLGAMVALLALVALKHTIHDLDHFYIGSEFTHALGIIVLIYKLTTKKTCSGLSLKTQELTALFVAARLVTIMAGGIYIILDVITLVATLWVIYMIRFKLKSTYIKELDNFPLYYLVVPCAILAILIHPNTTYHFLICRILWAFGSYLETISVLPQLRLMQNAKFHARPTYNEDASLEICLGDCNISFTYIGF
;
A
#
# COMPACT_ATOMS: atom_id res chain seq x y z
N MET A 1 -25.77 28.20 25.71
CA MET A 1 -26.22 27.34 24.58
C MET A 1 -25.14 27.35 23.49
N GLY A 2 -24.52 26.21 23.21
CA GLY A 2 -23.36 26.09 22.33
C GLY A 2 -23.71 26.27 20.85
N ARG A 3 -23.01 27.18 20.16
CA ARG A 3 -23.16 27.46 18.73
C ARG A 3 -22.57 26.30 17.93
N LYS A 4 -23.42 25.46 17.33
CA LYS A 4 -23.00 24.35 16.46
C LYS A 4 -22.33 24.95 15.21
N ARG A 5 -20.99 24.88 15.13
CA ARG A 5 -20.20 25.39 14.00
C ARG A 5 -20.49 24.51 12.77
N SER A 6 -21.35 24.97 11.87
CA SER A 6 -21.62 24.26 10.61
C SER A 6 -20.37 24.31 9.74
N SER A 7 -19.74 23.17 9.51
CA SER A 7 -18.58 23.05 8.62
C SER A 7 -18.95 23.53 7.21
N PRO A 8 -18.07 24.26 6.50
CA PRO A 8 -18.33 24.75 5.14
C PRO A 8 -18.74 23.64 4.16
N MET A 9 -18.28 22.40 4.38
CA MET A 9 -18.69 21.24 3.59
C MET A 9 -20.17 20.88 3.77
N ASN A 10 -20.73 21.10 4.97
CA ASN A 10 -22.15 20.84 5.24
C ASN A 10 -23.03 21.86 4.50
N VAL A 11 -22.61 23.13 4.46
CA VAL A 11 -23.32 24.21 3.74
C VAL A 11 -23.31 23.95 2.23
N LEU A 12 -22.16 23.53 1.70
CA LEU A 12 -22.02 23.16 0.29
C LEU A 12 -22.91 21.97 -0.06
N SER A 13 -22.98 20.96 0.80
CA SER A 13 -23.82 19.77 0.58
C SER A 13 -25.32 20.09 0.52
N GLU A 14 -25.80 21.01 1.37
CA GLU A 14 -27.20 21.41 1.37
C GLU A 14 -27.55 22.28 0.15
N TRP A 15 -26.63 23.13 -0.28
CA TRP A 15 -26.78 23.94 -1.49
C TRP A 15 -26.84 23.06 -2.74
N VAL A 16 -25.97 22.03 -2.85
CA VAL A 16 -25.99 21.06 -3.96
C VAL A 16 -27.31 20.27 -4.01
N LYS A 17 -27.86 19.88 -2.85
CA LYS A 17 -29.13 19.16 -2.78
C LYS A 17 -30.31 19.97 -3.32
N LYS A 18 -30.30 21.30 -3.16
CA LYS A 18 -31.34 22.23 -3.61
C LYS A 18 -31.31 22.54 -5.12
N GLN A 19 -30.28 22.13 -5.85
CA GLN A 19 -30.17 22.39 -7.28
C GLN A 19 -31.02 21.45 -8.14
N SER A 20 -31.45 21.97 -9.31
CA SER A 20 -32.25 21.23 -10.29
C SER A 20 -31.48 20.03 -10.86
N MET A 21 -32.20 18.99 -11.30
CA MET A 21 -31.58 17.76 -11.82
C MET A 21 -30.63 18.02 -13.00
N ARG A 22 -30.94 19.00 -13.85
CA ARG A 22 -30.07 19.42 -14.96
C ARG A 22 -28.75 20.03 -14.46
N MET A 23 -28.82 20.87 -13.43
CA MET A 23 -27.64 21.48 -12.81
C MET A 23 -26.75 20.44 -12.13
N LYS A 24 -27.33 19.46 -11.43
CA LYS A 24 -26.58 18.35 -10.80
C LYS A 24 -25.83 17.51 -11.83
N ILE A 25 -26.46 17.22 -12.97
CA ILE A 25 -25.80 16.51 -14.08
C ILE A 25 -24.65 17.35 -14.66
N CYS A 26 -24.86 18.65 -14.89
CA CYS A 26 -23.78 19.54 -15.36
C CYS A 26 -22.62 19.66 -14.36
N LEU A 27 -22.91 19.76 -13.06
CA LEU A 27 -21.90 19.83 -12.00
C LEU A 27 -21.12 18.52 -11.91
N GLY A 28 -21.82 17.38 -11.97
CA GLY A 28 -21.19 16.06 -12.02
C GLY A 28 -20.32 15.87 -13.27
N ALA A 29 -20.81 16.30 -14.44
CA ALA A 29 -20.06 16.25 -15.69
C ALA A 29 -18.83 17.16 -15.67
N MET A 30 -18.93 18.36 -15.10
CA MET A 30 -17.80 19.29 -14.94
C MET A 30 -16.76 18.75 -13.97
N VAL A 31 -17.17 18.18 -12.83
CA VAL A 31 -16.26 17.50 -11.90
C VAL A 31 -15.60 16.31 -12.56
N ALA A 32 -16.34 15.50 -13.33
CA ALA A 32 -15.78 14.39 -14.09
C ALA A 32 -14.78 14.85 -15.17
N LEU A 33 -15.07 15.93 -15.90
CA LEU A 33 -14.16 16.53 -16.89
C LEU A 33 -12.89 17.07 -16.23
N LEU A 34 -13.02 17.78 -15.11
CA LEU A 34 -11.87 18.27 -14.35
C LEU A 34 -11.04 17.11 -13.80
N ALA A 35 -11.68 16.04 -13.33
CA ALA A 35 -10.98 14.82 -12.91
C ALA A 35 -10.25 14.14 -14.07
N LEU A 36 -10.85 14.06 -15.26
CA LEU A 36 -10.21 13.49 -16.45
C LEU A 36 -9.05 14.35 -16.97
N VAL A 37 -9.17 15.68 -16.91
CA VAL A 37 -8.09 16.60 -17.30
C VAL A 37 -6.94 16.56 -16.30
N ALA A 38 -7.24 16.58 -14.99
CA ALA A 38 -6.26 16.39 -13.94
C ALA A 38 -5.57 15.03 -14.09
N LEU A 39 -6.33 13.95 -14.31
CA LEU A 39 -5.79 12.62 -14.56
C LEU A 39 -4.85 12.63 -15.79
N LYS A 40 -5.26 13.21 -16.92
CA LYS A 40 -4.40 13.30 -18.11
C LYS A 40 -3.14 14.13 -17.85
N HIS A 41 -3.23 15.19 -17.05
CA HIS A 41 -2.09 16.02 -16.70
C HIS A 41 -1.13 15.30 -15.75
N THR A 42 -1.65 14.64 -14.72
CA THR A 42 -0.93 13.78 -13.76
C THR A 42 -0.23 12.61 -14.44
N ILE A 43 -0.86 11.99 -15.46
CA ILE A 43 -0.29 10.88 -16.24
C ILE A 43 0.99 11.27 -16.98
N HIS A 44 1.24 12.57 -17.24
CA HIS A 44 2.46 12.98 -17.93
C HIS A 44 3.73 12.90 -17.05
N ASP A 45 3.58 12.74 -15.73
CA ASP A 45 4.65 12.73 -14.73
C ASP A 45 4.74 11.41 -13.93
N LEU A 46 4.35 10.28 -14.52
CA LEU A 46 4.37 8.95 -13.85
C LEU A 46 5.72 8.60 -13.21
N ASP A 47 6.83 9.06 -13.79
CA ASP A 47 8.17 8.83 -13.25
C ASP A 47 8.37 9.53 -11.89
N HIS A 48 7.84 10.73 -11.71
CA HIS A 48 7.92 11.45 -10.43
C HIS A 48 7.09 10.76 -9.34
N PHE A 49 5.92 10.22 -9.70
CA PHE A 49 5.09 9.44 -8.77
C PHE A 49 5.74 8.13 -8.37
N TYR A 50 6.38 7.44 -9.32
CA TYR A 50 7.13 6.22 -9.03
C TYR A 50 8.26 6.49 -8.03
N ILE A 51 9.09 7.51 -8.29
CA ILE A 51 10.19 7.89 -7.40
C ILE A 51 9.67 8.30 -6.02
N GLY A 52 8.58 9.07 -5.98
CA GLY A 52 7.93 9.47 -4.74
C GLY A 52 7.45 8.27 -3.92
N SER A 53 6.76 7.33 -4.56
CA SER A 53 6.31 6.09 -3.94
C SER A 53 7.48 5.28 -3.37
N GLU A 54 8.51 5.03 -4.17
CA GLU A 54 9.69 4.27 -3.71
C GLU A 54 10.42 4.95 -2.56
N PHE A 55 10.52 6.28 -2.58
CA PHE A 55 11.09 7.04 -1.46
C PHE A 55 10.27 6.90 -0.18
N THR A 56 8.94 7.00 -0.27
CA THR A 56 8.06 6.78 0.90
C THR A 56 8.13 5.36 1.41
N HIS A 57 8.24 4.37 0.53
CA HIS A 57 8.41 2.97 0.89
C HIS A 57 9.74 2.75 1.61
N ALA A 58 10.84 3.32 1.10
CA ALA A 58 12.15 3.28 1.75
C ALA A 58 12.12 3.91 3.16
N LEU A 59 11.47 5.06 3.33
CA LEU A 59 11.29 5.68 4.65
C LEU A 59 10.53 4.77 5.63
N GLY A 60 9.46 4.11 5.16
CA GLY A 60 8.69 3.16 5.97
C GLY A 60 9.54 1.99 6.46
N ILE A 61 10.36 1.42 5.58
CA ILE A 61 11.29 0.33 5.92
C ILE A 61 12.37 0.80 6.91
N ILE A 62 12.90 2.02 6.76
CA ILE A 62 13.89 2.58 7.69
C ILE A 62 13.30 2.71 9.10
N VAL A 63 12.09 3.27 9.23
CA VAL A 63 11.38 3.36 10.51
C VAL A 63 11.15 1.98 11.11
N LEU A 64 10.77 1.01 10.29
CA LEU A 64 10.56 -0.37 10.72
C LEU A 64 11.86 -1.00 11.26
N ILE A 65 12.98 -0.84 10.54
CA ILE A 65 14.30 -1.32 10.96
C ILE A 65 14.73 -0.65 12.28
N TYR A 66 14.53 0.66 12.41
CA TYR A 66 14.82 1.39 13.64
C TYR A 66 14.04 0.82 14.82
N LYS A 67 12.73 0.58 14.65
CA LYS A 67 11.88 -0.05 15.68
C LYS A 67 12.38 -1.43 16.08
N LEU A 68 12.64 -2.32 15.10
CA LEU A 68 13.11 -3.69 15.37
C LEU A 68 14.47 -3.69 16.08
N THR A 69 15.33 -2.73 15.76
CA THR A 69 16.69 -2.64 16.32
C THR A 69 16.67 -2.05 17.73
N THR A 70 15.86 -1.02 17.97
CA THR A 70 15.81 -0.27 19.24
C THR A 70 14.87 -0.90 20.25
N LYS A 71 13.63 -1.23 19.84
CA LYS A 71 12.59 -1.77 20.72
C LYS A 71 12.70 -3.29 20.91
N LYS A 72 13.48 -3.98 20.07
CA LYS A 72 13.69 -5.44 20.11
C LYS A 72 12.36 -6.22 20.19
N THR A 73 11.34 -5.76 19.48
CA THR A 73 10.04 -6.41 19.40
C THR A 73 9.45 -6.27 18.00
N CYS A 74 8.82 -7.34 17.52
CA CYS A 74 8.02 -7.34 16.29
C CYS A 74 6.50 -7.42 16.57
N SER A 75 6.06 -7.11 17.80
CA SER A 75 4.64 -7.07 18.11
C SER A 75 3.90 -6.02 17.26
N GLY A 76 2.79 -6.44 16.65
CA GLY A 76 1.98 -5.62 15.76
C GLY A 76 2.43 -5.61 14.29
N LEU A 77 3.44 -6.41 13.93
CA LEU A 77 3.93 -6.52 12.55
C LEU A 77 3.50 -7.84 11.91
N SER A 78 2.85 -7.76 10.75
CA SER A 78 2.48 -8.94 9.95
C SER A 78 3.67 -9.40 9.14
N LEU A 79 4.07 -10.64 9.40
CA LEU A 79 5.09 -11.32 8.60
C LEU A 79 4.56 -11.61 7.20
N LYS A 80 3.24 -11.84 7.09
CA LYS A 80 2.56 -12.09 5.81
C LYS A 80 2.64 -10.92 4.86
N THR A 81 2.47 -9.69 5.35
CA THR A 81 2.67 -8.49 4.51
C THR A 81 4.13 -8.36 4.07
N GLN A 82 5.10 -8.60 4.94
CA GLN A 82 6.53 -8.55 4.55
C GLN A 82 6.88 -9.60 3.48
N GLU A 83 6.34 -10.83 3.59
CA GLU A 83 6.49 -11.88 2.58
C GLU A 83 5.89 -11.47 1.21
N LEU A 84 4.72 -10.82 1.22
CA LEU A 84 4.11 -10.30 -0.01
C LEU A 84 4.92 -9.15 -0.61
N THR A 85 5.46 -8.25 0.22
CA THR A 85 6.34 -7.17 -0.21
C THR A 85 7.58 -7.69 -0.91
N ALA A 86 8.26 -8.67 -0.31
CA ALA A 86 9.42 -9.31 -0.94
C ALA A 86 9.04 -9.97 -2.27
N LEU A 87 7.86 -10.60 -2.37
CA LEU A 87 7.42 -11.29 -3.56
C LEU A 87 7.16 -10.34 -4.75
N PHE A 88 6.46 -9.22 -4.54
CA PHE A 88 6.20 -8.29 -5.64
C PHE A 88 7.43 -7.47 -6.05
N VAL A 89 8.29 -7.08 -5.10
CA VAL A 89 9.56 -6.40 -5.42
C VAL A 89 10.48 -7.34 -6.21
N ALA A 90 10.54 -8.62 -5.84
CA ALA A 90 11.28 -9.62 -6.60
C ALA A 90 10.70 -9.83 -8.01
N ALA A 91 9.37 -9.91 -8.14
CA ALA A 91 8.72 -9.98 -9.45
C ALA A 91 9.09 -8.76 -10.31
N ARG A 92 9.10 -7.56 -9.73
CA ARG A 92 9.47 -6.32 -10.41
C ARG A 92 10.93 -6.34 -10.89
N LEU A 93 11.87 -6.71 -10.03
CA LEU A 93 13.30 -6.84 -10.38
C LEU A 93 13.56 -7.81 -11.54
N VAL A 94 12.82 -8.92 -11.61
CA VAL A 94 12.93 -9.87 -12.73
C VAL A 94 12.40 -9.27 -14.03
N THR A 95 11.39 -8.42 -13.96
CA THR A 95 10.71 -7.84 -15.13
C THR A 95 11.40 -6.58 -15.67
N ILE A 96 12.01 -5.77 -14.81
CA ILE A 96 12.70 -4.54 -15.19
C ILE A 96 14.10 -4.90 -15.69
N MET A 97 14.18 -5.19 -16.98
CA MET A 97 15.43 -5.36 -17.72
C MET A 97 16.00 -4.04 -18.28
N ALA A 98 15.76 -2.91 -17.62
CA ALA A 98 16.25 -1.61 -18.06
C ALA A 98 17.06 -0.95 -16.93
N GLY A 99 18.38 -0.93 -17.10
CA GLY A 99 19.35 -0.34 -16.17
C GLY A 99 18.99 1.08 -15.74
N GLY A 100 19.24 1.42 -14.47
CA GLY A 100 19.03 2.76 -13.93
C GLY A 100 18.91 2.81 -12.41
N ILE A 101 18.60 4.00 -11.89
CA ILE A 101 18.40 4.27 -10.45
C ILE A 101 17.29 3.40 -9.84
N TYR A 102 16.26 3.04 -10.62
CA TYR A 102 15.11 2.25 -10.17
C TYR A 102 15.47 0.83 -9.69
N ILE A 103 16.38 0.15 -10.39
CA ILE A 103 16.86 -1.19 -9.97
C ILE A 103 17.60 -1.09 -8.64
N ILE A 104 18.38 -0.02 -8.43
CA ILE A 104 19.13 0.18 -7.19
C ILE A 104 18.16 0.35 -6.02
N LEU A 105 17.10 1.16 -6.19
CA LEU A 105 16.07 1.35 -5.16
C LEU A 105 15.35 0.03 -4.86
N ASP A 106 14.90 -0.70 -5.87
CA ASP A 106 14.21 -1.98 -5.70
C ASP A 106 15.10 -3.03 -5.01
N VAL A 107 16.39 -3.10 -5.34
CA VAL A 107 17.35 -4.01 -4.67
C VAL A 107 17.55 -3.63 -3.21
N ILE A 108 17.72 -2.33 -2.91
CA ILE A 108 17.85 -1.85 -1.52
C ILE A 108 16.60 -2.21 -0.72
N THR A 109 15.42 -1.93 -1.30
CA THR A 109 14.12 -2.28 -0.73
C THR A 109 14.02 -3.78 -0.46
N LEU A 110 14.35 -4.62 -1.44
CA LEU A 110 14.29 -6.09 -1.29
C LEU A 110 15.21 -6.59 -0.17
N VAL A 111 16.46 -6.13 -0.14
CA VAL A 111 17.43 -6.53 0.89
C VAL A 111 16.95 -6.11 2.28
N ALA A 112 16.42 -4.90 2.40
CA ALA A 112 15.91 -4.38 3.66
C ALA A 112 14.65 -5.13 4.14
N THR A 113 13.73 -5.48 3.23
CA THR A 113 12.56 -6.34 3.54
C THR A 113 12.99 -7.74 3.94
N LEU A 114 13.95 -8.36 3.24
CA LEU A 114 14.50 -9.67 3.61
C LEU A 114 15.16 -9.65 4.99
N TRP A 115 15.87 -8.57 5.33
CA TRP A 115 16.42 -8.35 6.66
C TRP A 115 15.33 -8.29 7.74
N VAL A 116 14.23 -7.57 7.48
CA VAL A 116 13.06 -7.52 8.38
C VAL A 116 12.45 -8.91 8.57
N ILE A 117 12.24 -9.67 7.48
CA ILE A 117 11.72 -11.04 7.54
C ILE A 117 12.65 -11.92 8.39
N TYR A 118 13.96 -11.83 8.18
CA TYR A 118 14.96 -12.56 8.96
C TYR A 118 14.89 -12.19 10.45
N MET A 119 14.78 -10.90 10.78
CA MET A 119 14.63 -10.42 12.15
C MET A 119 13.38 -11.01 12.83
N ILE A 120 12.22 -11.02 12.15
CA ILE A 120 10.98 -11.60 12.70
C ILE A 120 11.10 -13.11 12.87
N ARG A 121 11.62 -13.83 11.86
CA ARG A 121 11.68 -15.30 11.84
C ARG A 121 12.67 -15.89 12.84
N PHE A 122 13.82 -15.24 13.03
CA PHE A 122 14.94 -15.81 13.80
C PHE A 122 15.24 -15.06 15.09
N LYS A 123 15.34 -13.72 15.05
CA LYS A 123 15.80 -12.94 16.22
C LYS A 123 14.68 -12.58 17.18
N LEU A 124 13.50 -12.21 16.65
CA LEU A 124 12.36 -11.67 17.39
C LEU A 124 11.16 -12.62 17.41
N LYS A 125 11.38 -13.90 17.08
CA LYS A 125 10.34 -14.93 16.98
C LYS A 125 9.46 -15.04 18.23
N SER A 126 10.01 -14.81 19.42
CA SER A 126 9.28 -14.86 20.69
C SER A 126 8.24 -13.74 20.84
N THR A 127 8.47 -12.59 20.20
CA THR A 127 7.57 -11.42 20.24
C THR A 127 6.55 -11.40 19.10
N TYR A 128 6.67 -12.35 18.16
CA TYR A 128 5.77 -12.54 17.04
C TYR A 128 4.55 -13.36 17.47
N ILE A 129 3.35 -12.80 17.23
CA ILE A 129 2.09 -13.39 17.69
C ILE A 129 1.35 -13.95 16.48
N LYS A 130 1.59 -15.23 16.21
CA LYS A 130 1.09 -15.93 15.01
C LYS A 130 -0.44 -16.00 14.99
N GLU A 131 -1.07 -16.03 16.15
CA GLU A 131 -2.52 -16.13 16.32
C GLU A 131 -3.24 -14.91 15.74
N LEU A 132 -2.59 -13.74 15.78
CA LEU A 132 -3.11 -12.51 15.20
C LEU A 132 -2.88 -12.44 13.68
N ASP A 133 -1.74 -12.97 13.19
CA ASP A 133 -1.35 -12.98 11.77
C ASP A 133 -1.81 -14.26 11.03
N ASN A 134 -3.08 -14.62 11.21
CA ASN A 134 -3.67 -15.83 10.64
C ASN A 134 -4.28 -15.59 9.24
N PHE A 135 -3.72 -14.66 8.45
CA PHE A 135 -4.25 -14.34 7.13
C PHE A 135 -3.71 -15.31 6.05
N PRO A 136 -4.59 -16.07 5.36
CA PRO A 136 -4.17 -17.02 4.33
C PRO A 136 -3.71 -16.32 3.03
N LEU A 137 -2.39 -16.35 2.76
CA LEU A 137 -1.78 -15.71 1.59
C LEU A 137 -2.31 -16.17 0.23
N TYR A 138 -2.77 -17.42 0.12
CA TYR A 138 -3.22 -17.97 -1.16
C TYR A 138 -4.46 -17.25 -1.71
N TYR A 139 -5.32 -16.67 -0.84
CA TYR A 139 -6.47 -15.87 -1.30
C TYR A 139 -6.05 -14.55 -1.95
N LEU A 140 -4.81 -14.12 -1.78
CA LEU A 140 -4.27 -12.92 -2.45
C LEU A 140 -3.49 -13.34 -3.69
N VAL A 141 -2.55 -14.26 -3.51
CA VAL A 141 -1.63 -14.68 -4.59
C VAL A 141 -2.38 -15.34 -5.75
N VAL A 142 -3.36 -16.22 -5.49
CA VAL A 142 -4.05 -16.96 -6.55
C VAL A 142 -4.94 -16.04 -7.40
N PRO A 143 -5.82 -15.18 -6.84
CA PRO A 143 -6.57 -14.23 -7.65
C PRO A 143 -5.69 -13.25 -8.41
N CYS A 144 -4.59 -12.77 -7.81
CA CYS A 144 -3.62 -11.93 -8.52
C CYS A 144 -2.99 -12.65 -9.72
N ALA A 145 -2.60 -13.92 -9.57
CA ALA A 145 -2.03 -14.70 -10.65
C ALA A 145 -3.03 -14.93 -11.79
N ILE A 146 -4.29 -15.25 -11.45
CA ILE A 146 -5.36 -15.41 -12.44
C ILE A 146 -5.61 -14.09 -13.17
N LEU A 147 -5.75 -12.98 -12.45
CA LEU A 147 -5.96 -11.66 -13.04
C LEU A 147 -4.78 -11.23 -13.91
N ALA A 148 -3.54 -11.50 -13.48
CA ALA A 148 -2.34 -11.18 -14.27
C ALA A 148 -2.27 -11.96 -15.58
N ILE A 149 -2.78 -13.20 -15.63
CA ILE A 149 -2.84 -13.98 -16.87
C ILE A 149 -3.93 -13.42 -17.78
N LEU A 150 -5.12 -13.14 -17.24
CA LEU A 150 -6.28 -12.68 -18.01
C LEU A 150 -6.16 -11.23 -18.50
N ILE A 151 -5.64 -10.36 -17.64
CA ILE A 151 -5.52 -8.91 -17.83
C ILE A 151 -4.05 -8.54 -17.65
N HIS A 152 -3.26 -8.69 -18.70
CA HIS A 152 -1.90 -8.15 -18.74
C HIS A 152 -1.82 -7.10 -19.84
N PRO A 153 -1.28 -5.90 -19.56
CA PRO A 153 -1.18 -4.89 -20.59
C PRO A 153 -0.20 -5.31 -21.69
N ASN A 154 -0.43 -4.79 -22.89
CA ASN A 154 0.41 -5.00 -24.07
C ASN A 154 1.60 -4.02 -24.07
N THR A 155 2.25 -3.88 -22.91
CA THR A 155 3.37 -2.95 -22.68
C THR A 155 4.67 -3.49 -23.30
N THR A 156 5.60 -2.56 -23.54
CA THR A 156 6.96 -2.57 -24.13
C THR A 156 7.87 -3.80 -23.90
N TYR A 157 7.53 -4.74 -23.03
CA TYR A 157 8.35 -5.93 -22.79
C TYR A 157 8.18 -6.98 -23.89
N HIS A 158 9.30 -7.42 -24.47
CA HIS A 158 9.32 -8.39 -25.56
C HIS A 158 8.82 -9.79 -25.16
N PHE A 159 9.00 -10.19 -23.90
CA PHE A 159 8.65 -11.53 -23.41
C PHE A 159 7.30 -11.55 -22.68
N LEU A 160 6.40 -12.44 -23.12
CA LEU A 160 5.06 -12.63 -22.53
C LEU A 160 5.13 -12.92 -21.02
N ILE A 161 6.09 -13.73 -20.58
CA ILE A 161 6.28 -14.09 -19.18
C ILE A 161 6.59 -12.84 -18.33
N CYS A 162 7.45 -11.94 -18.82
CA CYS A 162 7.77 -10.70 -18.11
C CYS A 162 6.55 -9.78 -18.01
N ARG A 163 5.68 -9.75 -19.04
CA ARG A 163 4.44 -8.95 -19.00
C ARG A 163 3.47 -9.45 -17.94
N ILE A 164 3.28 -10.76 -17.87
CA ILE A 164 2.41 -11.40 -16.87
C ILE A 164 3.00 -11.22 -15.48
N LEU A 165 4.31 -11.42 -15.30
CA LEU A 165 4.98 -11.29 -14.01
C LEU A 165 4.95 -9.84 -13.51
N TRP A 166 5.09 -8.86 -14.41
CA TRP A 166 4.95 -7.44 -14.08
C TRP A 166 3.53 -7.13 -13.61
N ALA A 167 2.51 -7.56 -14.35
CA ALA A 167 1.11 -7.38 -13.97
C ALA A 167 0.78 -8.06 -12.63
N PHE A 168 1.31 -9.27 -12.41
CA PHE A 168 1.21 -9.99 -11.15
C PHE A 168 1.82 -9.20 -9.99
N GLY A 169 3.03 -8.68 -10.15
CA GLY A 169 3.70 -7.83 -9.16
C GLY A 169 2.86 -6.61 -8.79
N SER A 170 2.38 -5.87 -9.79
CA SER A 170 1.55 -4.68 -9.59
C SER A 170 0.23 -4.99 -8.88
N TYR A 171 -0.46 -6.08 -9.24
CA TYR A 171 -1.70 -6.46 -8.55
C TYR A 171 -1.45 -6.91 -7.12
N LEU A 172 -0.36 -7.64 -6.88
CA LEU A 172 -0.02 -8.13 -5.55
C LEU A 172 0.39 -6.98 -4.63
N GLU A 173 1.10 -5.98 -5.15
CA GLU A 173 1.44 -4.74 -4.45
C GLU A 173 0.18 -4.08 -3.87
N THR A 174 -0.91 -4.00 -4.66
CA THR A 174 -2.19 -3.38 -4.24
C THR A 174 -2.83 -4.04 -3.05
N ILE A 175 -2.77 -5.36 -2.99
CA ILE A 175 -3.51 -6.12 -1.98
C ILE A 175 -2.61 -6.59 -0.83
N SER A 176 -1.31 -6.34 -0.90
CA SER A 176 -0.30 -6.76 0.09
C SER A 176 -0.51 -6.18 1.50
N VAL A 177 -1.27 -5.08 1.62
CA VAL A 177 -1.60 -4.41 2.89
C VAL A 177 -2.69 -5.15 3.70
N LEU A 178 -3.47 -6.03 3.07
CA LEU A 178 -4.62 -6.69 3.72
C LEU A 178 -4.28 -7.56 4.95
N PRO A 179 -3.22 -8.40 4.94
CA PRO A 179 -2.85 -9.21 6.10
C PRO A 179 -2.58 -8.35 7.34
N GLN A 180 -1.90 -7.22 7.14
CA GLN A 180 -1.56 -6.27 8.19
C GLN A 180 -2.80 -5.54 8.75
N LEU A 181 -3.72 -5.09 7.89
CA LEU A 181 -5.00 -4.54 8.33
C LEU A 181 -5.79 -5.55 9.17
N ARG A 182 -5.79 -6.83 8.76
CA ARG A 182 -6.45 -7.89 9.51
C ARG A 182 -5.80 -8.14 10.87
N LEU A 183 -4.47 -8.11 10.94
CA LEU A 183 -3.72 -8.23 12.18
C LEU A 183 -4.11 -7.12 13.16
N MET A 184 -4.19 -5.87 12.70
CA MET A 184 -4.58 -4.72 13.54
C MET A 184 -6.03 -4.82 14.02
N GLN A 185 -6.94 -5.28 13.18
CA GLN A 185 -8.31 -5.57 13.58
C GLN A 185 -8.31 -6.63 14.68
N ASN A 186 -7.62 -7.76 14.47
CA ASN A 186 -7.52 -8.84 15.44
C ASN A 186 -6.90 -8.34 16.77
N ALA A 187 -5.85 -7.52 16.73
CA ALA A 187 -5.23 -6.95 17.93
C ALA A 187 -6.21 -6.09 18.74
N LYS A 188 -7.04 -5.28 18.07
CA LYS A 188 -8.09 -4.47 18.72
C LYS A 188 -9.16 -5.32 19.38
N PHE A 189 -9.60 -6.39 18.70
CA PHE A 189 -10.61 -7.30 19.27
C PHE A 189 -10.09 -8.10 20.47
N HIS A 190 -8.80 -8.44 20.50
CA HIS A 190 -8.18 -9.24 21.57
C HIS A 190 -7.43 -8.40 22.61
N ALA A 191 -7.81 -7.12 22.79
CA ALA A 191 -7.06 -6.10 23.51
C ALA A 191 -6.33 -6.62 24.77
N ARG A 192 -5.00 -6.79 24.67
CA ARG A 192 -4.07 -6.75 25.81
C ARG A 192 -3.61 -5.31 26.00
N PRO A 193 -3.42 -4.83 27.25
CA PRO A 193 -2.97 -3.46 27.56
C PRO A 193 -1.53 -3.14 27.08
N THR A 194 -0.85 -4.06 26.41
CA THR A 194 0.50 -3.91 25.85
C THR A 194 0.52 -3.28 24.45
N TYR A 195 -0.62 -3.21 23.75
CA TYR A 195 -0.77 -2.49 22.48
C TYR A 195 -1.09 -1.03 22.74
N ASN A 196 -0.17 -0.30 23.40
CA ASN A 196 -0.38 1.11 23.68
C ASN A 196 -0.49 1.90 22.35
N GLU A 197 -1.27 2.97 22.35
CA GLU A 197 -1.63 3.79 21.19
C GLU A 197 -0.43 4.21 20.32
N ASP A 198 0.77 4.28 20.89
CA ASP A 198 2.04 4.60 20.21
C ASP A 198 2.46 3.55 19.16
N ALA A 199 2.29 2.26 19.46
CA ALA A 199 2.64 1.18 18.52
C ALA A 199 1.65 1.09 17.37
N SER A 200 0.38 1.41 17.63
CA SER A 200 -0.66 1.48 16.61
C SER A 200 -0.43 2.66 15.67
N LEU A 201 0.06 3.80 16.16
CA LEU A 201 0.35 4.97 15.33
C LEU A 201 1.59 4.77 14.45
N GLU A 202 2.67 4.20 14.98
CA GLU A 202 3.90 3.93 14.21
C GLU A 202 3.72 2.80 13.17
N ILE A 203 2.92 1.79 13.47
CA ILE A 203 2.54 0.74 12.52
C ILE A 203 1.55 1.28 11.49
N CYS A 204 0.55 2.07 11.92
CA CYS A 204 -0.30 2.83 11.01
C CYS A 204 0.52 3.75 10.10
N LEU A 205 1.65 4.33 10.54
CA LEU A 205 2.48 5.21 9.71
C LEU A 205 3.32 4.44 8.69
N GLY A 206 3.84 3.27 9.06
CA GLY A 206 4.51 2.36 8.11
C GLY A 206 3.56 1.86 7.01
N ASP A 207 2.30 1.58 7.36
CA ASP A 207 1.28 1.05 6.45
C ASP A 207 0.40 2.15 5.79
N CYS A 208 0.34 3.36 6.38
CA CYS A 208 -0.20 4.54 5.70
C CYS A 208 0.68 4.90 4.51
N ASN A 209 2.00 4.69 4.55
CA ASN A 209 2.84 4.92 3.36
C ASN A 209 2.51 3.96 2.22
N ILE A 210 2.17 2.69 2.51
CA ILE A 210 1.67 1.75 1.50
C ILE A 210 0.28 2.17 1.01
N SER A 211 -0.57 2.74 1.88
CA SER A 211 -1.88 3.29 1.46
C SER A 211 -1.79 4.65 0.74
N PHE A 212 -0.77 5.47 0.99
CA PHE A 212 -0.54 6.75 0.31
C PHE A 212 0.05 6.55 -1.09
N THR A 213 0.79 5.46 -1.33
CA THR A 213 1.04 4.97 -2.69
C THR A 213 -0.25 4.63 -3.44
N TYR A 214 -1.35 4.27 -2.75
CA TYR A 214 -2.65 3.93 -3.35
C TYR A 214 -3.68 5.06 -3.43
N ILE A 215 -3.41 6.24 -2.84
CA ILE A 215 -4.23 7.45 -3.04
C ILE A 215 -3.62 8.36 -4.14
N GLY A 216 -2.49 7.96 -4.73
CA GLY A 216 -1.99 8.52 -5.98
C GLY A 216 -2.51 7.72 -7.18
N PHE A 217 -3.72 8.04 -7.64
CA PHE A 217 -4.09 7.87 -9.05
C PHE A 217 -3.11 8.63 -9.96
#